data_AF-Q72FT0-F1
#
_entry.id   AF-Q72FT0-F1
#
_cell.length_a   1.000
_cell.length_b   1.000
_cell.length_c   1.000
_cell.angle_alpha   90.00
_cell.angle_beta   90.00
_cell.angle_gamma   90.00
#
_symmetry.space_group_name_H-M   'P 1'
#
loop_
_entity.id
_entity.type
_entity.pdbx_description
1 polymer ?
#
loop_
_entity_poly.entity_id
_entity_poly.type
_entity_poly.pdbx_seq_one_letter_code
_entity_poly.pdbx_strand_id
1 'polypeptide(L)'
;MINNKSSFMKGLLLLVSFAAVFVVIMTPVFPTDSGKKENGLHYADDLFNKLSKGSSYFIPEVQKKVDGLAGKQIDLAVTVKKADKAADAAKVFTAAGMTATAEGEILKVKGDLGALLSATVKDADSMYHNDAAAVSARYGMEAADAMEASWEAYAGMIKALQKAKLIPESQAVDMVMKKAIEPGYNFYGINAAKVTDKMGIMTGLLVFYVIYTMWYGFAIFELFEGIGLTMKKSKVKQEA
;
A
#
# COMPACT_ATOMS: atom_id res chain seq x y z
N MET A 1 25.18 33.34 -27.21
CA MET A 1 24.74 32.31 -26.23
C MET A 1 23.91 31.19 -26.90
N ILE A 2 23.23 31.43 -28.03
CA ILE A 2 22.67 30.36 -28.87
C ILE A 2 23.70 30.02 -29.97
N ASN A 3 24.17 28.77 -30.02
CA ASN A 3 25.17 28.28 -30.95
C ASN A 3 24.56 27.51 -32.12
N ASN A 4 23.43 26.81 -31.91
CA ASN A 4 22.65 26.14 -32.94
C ASN A 4 21.17 26.55 -32.84
N LYS A 5 20.74 27.47 -33.72
CA LYS A 5 19.36 28.01 -33.72
C LYS A 5 18.30 26.95 -34.01
N SER A 6 18.61 25.93 -34.82
CA SER A 6 17.66 24.88 -35.20
C SER A 6 17.35 23.97 -34.02
N SER A 7 18.38 23.43 -33.37
CA SER A 7 18.23 22.61 -32.15
C SER A 7 17.59 23.40 -31.02
N PHE A 8 18.00 24.66 -30.82
CA PHE A 8 17.38 25.52 -29.81
C PHE A 8 15.87 25.70 -30.05
N MET A 9 15.45 25.98 -31.28
CA MET A 9 14.03 26.16 -31.61
C MET A 9 13.23 24.85 -31.44
N LYS A 10 13.80 23.70 -31.84
CA LYS A 10 13.18 22.39 -31.63
C LYS A 10 13.00 22.10 -30.14
N GLY A 11 14.05 22.28 -29.34
CA GLY A 11 13.99 22.08 -27.88
C GLY A 11 12.98 23.01 -27.22
N LEU A 12 12.92 24.28 -27.63
CA LEU A 12 11.94 25.24 -27.14
C LEU A 12 10.51 24.84 -27.49
N LEU A 13 10.24 24.45 -28.74
CA LEU A 13 8.92 23.98 -29.16
C LEU A 13 8.49 22.72 -28.40
N LEU A 14 9.41 21.75 -28.23
CA LEU A 14 9.17 20.55 -27.45
C LEU A 14 8.87 20.89 -25.98
N LEU A 15 9.61 21.81 -25.37
CA LEU A 15 9.42 22.21 -23.97
C LEU A 15 8.08 22.94 -23.77
N VAL A 16 7.72 23.87 -24.66
CA VAL A 16 6.45 24.61 -24.58
C VAL A 16 5.26 23.67 -24.76
N SER A 17 5.32 22.77 -25.74
CA SER A 17 4.25 21.79 -25.98
C SER A 17 4.15 20.76 -24.84
N PHE A 18 5.28 20.34 -24.27
CA PHE A 18 5.30 19.55 -23.04
C PHE A 18 4.65 20.30 -21.87
N ALA A 19 5.03 21.57 -21.66
CA ALA A 19 4.50 22.38 -20.58
C ALA A 19 2.99 22.60 -20.71
N ALA A 20 2.47 22.74 -21.93
CA ALA A 20 1.03 22.81 -22.17
C ALA A 20 0.32 21.53 -21.72
N VAL A 21 0.84 20.35 -22.08
CA VAL A 21 0.29 19.07 -21.62
C VAL A 21 0.41 18.93 -20.11
N PHE A 22 1.54 19.31 -19.51
CA PHE A 22 1.72 19.30 -18.06
C PHE A 22 0.69 20.19 -17.33
N VAL A 23 0.44 21.39 -17.85
CA VAL A 23 -0.61 22.26 -17.30
C VAL A 23 -1.97 21.58 -17.38
N VAL A 24 -2.30 20.93 -18.51
CA VAL A 24 -3.56 20.16 -18.62
C VAL A 24 -3.62 19.03 -17.60
N ILE A 25 -2.53 18.27 -17.39
CA ILE A 25 -2.46 17.23 -16.34
C ILE A 25 -2.76 17.83 -14.97
N MET A 26 -2.24 19.03 -14.68
CA MET A 26 -2.45 19.69 -13.39
C MET A 26 -3.85 20.32 -13.24
N THR A 27 -4.59 20.51 -14.32
CA THR A 27 -5.97 21.03 -14.26
C THR A 27 -6.99 19.94 -13.90
N PRO A 28 -8.10 20.29 -13.20
CA PRO A 28 -9.14 19.35 -12.81
C PRO A 28 -10.07 19.02 -14.00
N VAL A 29 -9.53 18.29 -14.98
CA VAL A 29 -10.26 17.92 -16.21
C VAL A 29 -10.56 16.42 -16.29
N PHE A 30 -9.93 15.59 -15.46
CA PHE A 30 -10.06 14.13 -15.51
C PHE A 30 -11.25 13.67 -14.67
N PRO A 31 -12.19 12.89 -15.24
CA PRO A 31 -13.36 12.44 -14.51
C PRO A 31 -13.01 11.29 -13.57
N THR A 32 -13.45 11.36 -12.32
CA THR A 32 -13.39 10.25 -11.36
C THR A 32 -14.68 9.45 -11.35
N ASP A 33 -14.64 8.24 -10.78
CA ASP A 33 -15.83 7.38 -10.62
C ASP A 33 -16.93 8.04 -9.75
N SER A 34 -16.57 9.06 -8.94
CA SER A 34 -17.50 9.83 -8.12
C SER A 34 -18.21 10.98 -8.85
N GLY A 35 -17.91 11.18 -10.15
CA GLY A 35 -18.39 12.32 -10.93
C GLY A 35 -17.65 13.64 -10.65
N LYS A 36 -16.76 13.68 -9.65
CA LYS A 36 -15.84 14.80 -9.42
C LYS A 36 -14.74 14.81 -10.49
N LYS A 37 -14.26 16.00 -10.84
CA LYS A 37 -13.07 16.16 -11.68
C LYS A 37 -11.84 16.36 -10.81
N GLU A 38 -10.79 15.63 -11.13
CA GLU A 38 -9.50 15.72 -10.46
C GLU A 38 -8.40 16.02 -11.48
N ASN A 39 -7.22 16.38 -10.98
CA ASN A 39 -6.03 16.45 -11.81
C ASN A 39 -5.57 15.04 -12.21
N GLY A 40 -4.74 14.94 -13.24
CA GLY A 40 -4.27 13.67 -13.79
C GLY A 40 -3.42 12.85 -12.81
N LEU A 41 -2.76 13.48 -11.84
CA LEU A 41 -1.98 12.78 -10.82
C LEU A 41 -2.90 12.09 -9.81
N HIS A 42 -3.88 12.80 -9.27
CA HIS A 42 -4.88 12.23 -8.36
C HIS A 42 -5.71 11.15 -9.05
N TYR A 43 -6.08 11.38 -10.32
CA TYR A 43 -6.79 10.37 -11.11
C TYR A 43 -5.97 9.09 -11.28
N ALA A 44 -4.70 9.21 -11.65
CA ALA A 44 -3.82 8.05 -11.79
C ALA A 44 -3.61 7.35 -10.44
N ASP A 45 -3.37 8.10 -9.37
CA ASP A 45 -3.18 7.57 -8.02
C ASP A 45 -4.42 6.79 -7.53
N ASP A 46 -5.62 7.38 -7.63
CA ASP A 46 -6.88 6.71 -7.29
C ASP A 46 -7.06 5.42 -8.12
N LEU A 47 -6.82 5.47 -9.43
CA LEU A 47 -6.89 4.29 -10.28
C LEU A 47 -5.92 3.19 -9.81
N PHE A 48 -4.65 3.53 -9.57
CA PHE A 48 -3.65 2.56 -9.13
C PHE A 48 -3.94 2.02 -7.73
N ASN A 49 -4.48 2.83 -6.82
CA ASN A 49 -4.87 2.40 -5.48
C ASN A 49 -6.04 1.41 -5.52
N LYS A 50 -7.06 1.66 -6.35
CA LYS A 50 -8.19 0.75 -6.57
C LYS A 50 -7.74 -0.59 -7.16
N LEU A 51 -6.82 -0.55 -8.12
CA LEU A 51 -6.22 -1.72 -8.74
C LEU A 51 -5.35 -2.51 -7.75
N SER A 52 -4.52 -1.81 -6.98
CA SER A 52 -3.67 -2.40 -5.95
C SER A 52 -4.50 -3.08 -4.87
N LYS A 53 -5.60 -2.44 -4.44
CA LYS A 53 -6.60 -3.05 -3.56
C LYS A 53 -7.11 -4.34 -4.18
N GLY A 54 -7.69 -4.28 -5.38
CA GLY A 54 -8.25 -5.44 -6.08
C GLY A 54 -7.27 -6.59 -6.28
N SER A 55 -5.99 -6.31 -6.50
CA SER A 55 -4.93 -7.33 -6.63
C SER A 55 -4.44 -7.90 -5.29
N SER A 56 -4.78 -7.26 -4.16
CA SER A 56 -4.31 -7.63 -2.82
C SER A 56 -5.36 -8.41 -2.01
N TYR A 57 -6.43 -8.88 -2.65
CA TYR A 57 -7.50 -9.61 -1.98
C TYR A 57 -7.13 -11.08 -1.71
N PHE A 58 -6.27 -11.30 -0.71
CA PHE A 58 -5.81 -12.63 -0.31
C PHE A 58 -6.63 -13.25 0.83
N ILE A 59 -7.62 -12.53 1.37
CA ILE A 59 -8.37 -12.89 2.58
C ILE A 59 -8.98 -14.31 2.49
N PRO A 60 -9.62 -14.75 1.39
CA PRO A 60 -10.13 -16.12 1.29
C PRO A 60 -9.04 -17.19 1.36
N GLU A 61 -7.85 -16.92 0.82
CA GLU A 61 -6.71 -17.84 0.88
C GLU A 61 -6.10 -17.89 2.29
N VAL A 62 -6.06 -16.74 2.97
CA VAL A 62 -5.60 -16.64 4.36
C VAL A 62 -6.55 -17.41 5.27
N GLN A 63 -7.88 -17.25 5.13
CA GLN A 63 -8.86 -17.97 5.93
C GLN A 63 -8.67 -19.49 5.82
N LYS A 64 -8.53 -20.03 4.60
CA LYS A 64 -8.30 -21.46 4.37
C LYS A 64 -7.06 -22.00 5.10
N LYS A 65 -6.01 -21.19 5.24
CA LYS A 65 -4.79 -21.58 5.96
C LYS A 65 -4.97 -21.50 7.48
N VAL A 66 -5.72 -20.50 7.94
CA VAL A 66 -6.07 -20.34 9.35
C VAL A 66 -6.98 -21.47 9.83
N ASP A 67 -7.89 -21.96 8.99
CA ASP A 67 -8.78 -23.10 9.32
C ASP A 67 -7.98 -24.35 9.74
N GLY A 68 -6.78 -24.55 9.19
CA GLY A 68 -5.88 -25.63 9.56
C GLY A 68 -5.27 -25.53 10.98
N LEU A 69 -5.49 -24.41 11.68
CA LEU A 69 -5.03 -24.17 13.05
C LEU A 69 -6.17 -24.23 14.08
N ALA A 70 -7.40 -24.59 13.67
CA ALA A 70 -8.53 -24.72 14.58
C ALA A 70 -8.20 -25.64 15.77
N GLY A 71 -8.50 -25.18 16.99
CA GLY A 71 -8.22 -25.90 18.23
C GLY A 71 -6.77 -25.78 18.73
N LYS A 72 -5.87 -25.09 18.01
CA LYS A 72 -4.47 -24.95 18.43
C LYS A 72 -4.36 -24.04 19.65
N GLN A 73 -4.12 -24.62 20.81
CA GLN A 73 -3.95 -23.87 22.05
C GLN A 73 -2.57 -23.22 22.16
N ILE A 74 -2.55 -21.97 22.61
CA ILE A 74 -1.35 -21.22 22.97
C ILE A 74 -1.49 -20.65 24.38
N ASP A 75 -0.35 -20.40 25.02
CA ASP A 75 -0.23 -19.70 26.30
C ASP A 75 1.09 -18.91 26.25
N LEU A 76 1.00 -17.60 26.01
CA LEU A 76 2.13 -16.74 25.66
C LEU A 76 2.09 -15.42 26.41
N ALA A 77 3.27 -14.91 26.75
CA ALA A 77 3.47 -13.51 27.08
C ALA A 77 4.07 -12.79 25.85
N VAL A 78 3.33 -11.80 25.35
CA VAL A 78 3.65 -11.04 24.14
C VAL A 78 4.05 -9.63 24.53
N THR A 79 5.23 -9.18 24.08
CA THR A 79 5.61 -7.77 24.24
C THR A 79 5.00 -6.94 23.12
N VAL A 80 4.15 -5.98 23.47
CA VAL A 80 3.53 -4.99 22.59
C VAL A 80 4.22 -3.65 22.84
N LYS A 81 4.58 -2.92 21.79
CA LYS A 81 5.47 -1.74 21.92
C LYS A 81 4.86 -0.60 22.73
N LYS A 82 3.53 -0.48 22.73
CA LYS A 82 2.82 0.56 23.47
C LYS A 82 1.80 -0.08 24.42
N ALA A 83 1.75 0.44 25.65
CA ALA A 83 0.89 -0.11 26.71
C ALA A 83 -0.62 0.08 26.45
N ASP A 84 -1.00 1.19 25.80
CA ASP A 84 -2.38 1.43 25.34
C ASP A 84 -2.81 0.40 24.29
N LYS A 85 -1.96 0.12 23.30
CA LYS A 85 -2.21 -0.92 22.29
C LYS A 85 -2.21 -2.33 22.87
N ALA A 86 -1.44 -2.60 23.92
CA ALA A 86 -1.54 -3.85 24.67
C ALA A 86 -2.93 -3.99 25.32
N ALA A 87 -3.44 -2.92 25.95
CA ALA A 87 -4.75 -2.91 26.59
C ALA A 87 -5.89 -3.08 25.57
N ASP A 88 -5.81 -2.42 24.41
CA ASP A 88 -6.81 -2.58 23.35
C ASP A 88 -6.75 -3.96 22.69
N ALA A 89 -5.55 -4.51 22.45
CA ALA A 89 -5.39 -5.87 21.96
C ALA A 89 -5.96 -6.91 22.93
N ALA A 90 -5.85 -6.68 24.25
CA ALA A 90 -6.50 -7.53 25.25
C ALA A 90 -8.02 -7.57 25.07
N LYS A 91 -8.67 -6.40 24.86
CA LYS A 91 -10.11 -6.32 24.60
C LYS A 91 -10.49 -7.07 23.33
N VAL A 92 -9.76 -6.84 22.23
CA VAL A 92 -10.01 -7.49 20.93
C VAL A 92 -9.85 -9.01 21.06
N PHE A 93 -8.76 -9.48 21.67
CA PHE A 93 -8.47 -10.92 21.78
C PHE A 93 -9.46 -11.60 22.73
N THR A 94 -9.91 -10.92 23.80
CA THR A 94 -10.96 -11.45 24.68
C THR A 94 -12.30 -11.55 23.99
N ALA A 95 -12.68 -10.57 23.17
CA ALA A 95 -13.88 -10.66 22.33
C ALA A 95 -13.79 -11.79 21.29
N ALA A 96 -12.58 -12.17 20.87
CA ALA A 96 -12.32 -13.34 20.04
C ALA A 96 -12.27 -14.68 20.82
N GLY A 97 -12.58 -14.69 22.12
CA GLY A 97 -12.65 -15.89 22.94
C GLY A 97 -11.36 -16.28 23.66
N MET A 98 -10.32 -15.45 23.59
CA MET A 98 -9.07 -15.68 24.32
C MET A 98 -9.17 -15.21 25.77
N THR A 99 -8.42 -15.84 26.67
CA THR A 99 -8.07 -15.21 27.94
C THR A 99 -6.89 -14.27 27.68
N ALA A 100 -7.15 -12.96 27.65
CA ALA A 100 -6.15 -11.94 27.35
C ALA A 100 -6.11 -10.85 28.42
N THR A 101 -4.92 -10.54 28.93
CA THR A 101 -4.74 -9.50 29.96
C THR A 101 -3.48 -8.69 29.67
N ALA A 102 -3.60 -7.36 29.73
CA ALA A 102 -2.47 -6.45 29.56
C ALA A 102 -1.88 -6.04 30.92
N GLU A 103 -0.55 -6.10 31.02
CA GLU A 103 0.27 -5.64 32.14
C GLU A 103 1.34 -4.68 31.59
N GLY A 104 0.97 -3.41 31.43
CA GLY A 104 1.82 -2.44 30.72
C GLY A 104 2.02 -2.86 29.26
N GLU A 105 3.27 -3.01 28.83
CA GLU A 105 3.64 -3.46 27.48
C GLU A 105 3.54 -4.99 27.28
N ILE A 106 3.18 -5.75 28.31
CA ILE A 106 3.08 -7.21 28.23
C ILE A 106 1.62 -7.62 28.10
N LEU A 107 1.28 -8.24 26.98
CA LEU A 107 -0.01 -8.88 26.74
C LEU A 107 0.12 -10.40 27.00
N LYS A 108 -0.52 -10.90 28.06
CA LYS A 108 -0.65 -12.35 28.30
C LYS A 108 -1.85 -12.86 27.54
N VAL A 109 -1.68 -13.91 26.74
CA VAL A 109 -2.70 -14.46 25.85
C VAL A 109 -2.74 -15.97 25.98
N LYS A 110 -3.93 -16.52 26.21
CA LYS A 110 -4.18 -17.95 26.30
C LYS A 110 -5.47 -18.34 25.61
N GLY A 111 -5.43 -19.39 24.80
CA GLY A 111 -6.61 -19.93 24.10
C GLY A 111 -6.32 -20.46 22.71
N ASP A 112 -7.37 -20.59 21.90
CA ASP A 112 -7.32 -21.11 20.53
C ASP A 112 -6.80 -20.06 19.53
N LEU A 113 -5.58 -20.28 19.04
CA LEU A 113 -4.96 -19.43 18.02
C LEU A 113 -5.75 -19.42 16.71
N GLY A 114 -6.29 -20.56 16.27
CA GLY A 114 -7.05 -20.64 15.03
C GLY A 114 -8.33 -19.81 15.08
N ALA A 115 -9.01 -19.82 16.23
CA ALA A 115 -10.19 -18.99 16.47
C ALA A 115 -9.83 -17.49 16.48
N LEU A 116 -8.75 -17.10 17.17
CA LEU A 116 -8.27 -15.72 17.21
C LEU A 116 -7.91 -15.19 15.82
N LEU A 117 -7.16 -15.98 15.05
CA LEU A 117 -6.77 -15.61 13.69
C LEU A 117 -7.99 -15.52 12.78
N SER A 118 -8.97 -16.41 12.89
CA SER A 118 -10.20 -16.37 12.09
C SER A 118 -11.05 -15.14 12.39
N ALA A 119 -11.17 -14.75 13.67
CA ALA A 119 -11.85 -13.53 14.06
C ALA A 119 -11.17 -12.29 13.43
N THR A 120 -9.84 -12.28 13.45
CA THR A 120 -9.07 -11.16 12.89
C THR A 120 -9.13 -11.10 11.36
N VAL A 121 -9.14 -12.26 10.69
CA VAL A 121 -9.38 -12.32 9.23
C VAL A 121 -10.77 -11.77 8.90
N LYS A 122 -11.79 -12.04 9.71
CA LYS A 122 -13.13 -11.47 9.55
C LYS A 122 -13.16 -9.95 9.75
N ASP A 123 -12.38 -9.41 10.69
CA ASP A 123 -12.26 -7.96 10.88
C ASP A 123 -11.56 -7.31 9.68
N ALA A 124 -10.45 -7.90 9.24
CA ALA A 124 -9.73 -7.48 8.05
C ALA A 124 -10.62 -7.51 6.80
N ASP A 125 -11.49 -8.50 6.66
CA ASP A 125 -12.45 -8.59 5.56
C ASP A 125 -13.51 -7.49 5.62
N SER A 126 -14.00 -7.20 6.82
CA SER A 126 -14.95 -6.08 7.04
C SER A 126 -14.28 -4.75 6.66
N MET A 127 -13.05 -4.50 7.12
CA MET A 127 -12.27 -3.32 6.76
C MET A 127 -11.96 -3.24 5.26
N TYR A 128 -11.59 -4.36 4.65
CA TYR A 128 -11.35 -4.42 3.21
C TYR A 128 -12.62 -4.06 2.41
N HIS A 129 -13.80 -4.39 2.91
CA HIS A 129 -15.08 -4.03 2.29
C HIS A 129 -15.65 -2.68 2.79
N ASN A 130 -14.83 -1.87 3.45
CA ASN A 130 -15.19 -0.54 3.98
C ASN A 130 -16.31 -0.58 5.05
N ASP A 131 -16.44 -1.70 5.76
CA ASP A 131 -17.40 -1.91 6.85
C ASP A 131 -16.70 -1.81 8.22
N ALA A 132 -16.17 -0.63 8.52
CA ALA A 132 -15.58 -0.34 9.84
C ALA A 132 -16.62 -0.36 10.96
N ALA A 133 -17.90 -0.12 10.63
CA ALA A 133 -18.99 -0.14 11.61
C ALA A 133 -19.13 -1.53 12.23
N ALA A 134 -19.03 -2.61 11.43
CA ALA A 134 -19.08 -3.98 11.94
C ALA A 134 -17.93 -4.31 12.90
N VAL A 135 -16.72 -3.80 12.64
CA VAL A 135 -15.56 -4.01 13.53
C VAL A 135 -15.73 -3.20 14.81
N SER A 136 -16.11 -1.93 14.69
CA SER A 136 -16.29 -1.05 15.84
C SER A 136 -17.37 -1.56 16.79
N ALA A 137 -18.47 -2.10 16.24
CA ALA A 137 -19.56 -2.70 17.01
C ALA A 137 -19.14 -3.97 17.78
N ARG A 138 -18.19 -4.77 17.25
CA ARG A 138 -17.69 -5.98 17.95
C ARG A 138 -16.88 -5.63 19.20
N TYR A 139 -16.14 -4.53 19.16
CA TYR A 139 -15.13 -4.22 20.17
C TYR A 139 -15.45 -2.99 21.02
N GLY A 140 -16.46 -2.20 20.65
CA GLY A 140 -16.81 -0.96 21.35
C GLY A 140 -15.70 0.10 21.28
N MET A 141 -14.91 0.09 20.20
CA MET A 141 -13.81 1.01 19.94
C MET A 141 -13.72 1.31 18.44
N GLU A 142 -12.94 2.32 18.07
CA GLU A 142 -12.71 2.63 16.66
C GLU A 142 -12.04 1.45 15.94
N ALA A 143 -12.57 1.09 14.76
CA ALA A 143 -12.04 -0.03 13.98
C ALA A 143 -10.54 0.13 13.65
N ALA A 144 -10.09 1.35 13.38
CA ALA A 144 -8.68 1.62 13.12
C ALA A 144 -7.79 1.29 14.33
N ASP A 145 -8.25 1.60 15.54
CA ASP A 145 -7.53 1.28 16.78
C ASP A 145 -7.51 -0.23 17.04
N ALA A 146 -8.63 -0.93 16.79
CA ALA A 146 -8.69 -2.39 16.90
C ALA A 146 -7.71 -3.09 15.94
N MET A 147 -7.63 -2.61 14.70
CA MET A 147 -6.72 -3.14 13.68
C MET A 147 -5.24 -2.85 14.02
N GLU A 148 -4.92 -1.62 14.46
CA GLU A 148 -3.55 -1.26 14.87
C GLU A 148 -3.12 -2.06 16.10
N ALA A 149 -3.99 -2.20 17.11
CA ALA A 149 -3.71 -2.99 18.31
C ALA A 149 -3.46 -4.47 17.98
N SER A 150 -4.28 -5.04 17.10
CA SER A 150 -4.10 -6.42 16.61
C SER A 150 -2.79 -6.59 15.85
N TRP A 151 -2.43 -5.62 15.00
CA TRP A 151 -1.16 -5.63 14.26
C TRP A 151 0.05 -5.57 15.21
N GLU A 152 0.05 -4.65 16.19
CA GLU A 152 1.15 -4.53 17.16
C GLU A 152 1.28 -5.80 18.02
N ALA A 153 0.15 -6.37 18.46
CA ALA A 153 0.12 -7.61 19.22
C ALA A 153 0.66 -8.79 18.40
N TYR A 154 0.28 -8.92 17.13
CA TYR A 154 0.79 -9.97 16.25
C TYR A 154 2.28 -9.82 15.94
N ALA A 155 2.76 -8.60 15.74
CA ALA A 155 4.20 -8.34 15.58
C ALA A 155 5.02 -8.83 16.78
N GLY A 156 4.50 -8.66 18.00
CA GLY A 156 5.08 -9.24 19.22
C GLY A 156 4.92 -10.76 19.30
N MET A 157 3.73 -11.27 18.96
CA MET A 157 3.36 -12.68 19.07
C MET A 157 4.22 -13.57 18.16
N ILE A 158 4.59 -13.10 16.97
CA ILE A 158 5.52 -13.81 16.07
C ILE A 158 6.81 -14.17 16.81
N LYS A 159 7.43 -13.20 17.50
CA LYS A 159 8.67 -13.45 18.27
C LYS A 159 8.43 -14.40 19.45
N ALA A 160 7.30 -14.28 20.13
CA ALA A 160 6.96 -15.16 21.26
C ALA A 160 6.77 -16.63 20.81
N LEU A 161 6.03 -16.85 19.72
CA LEU A 161 5.84 -18.16 19.11
C LEU A 161 7.16 -18.77 18.63
N GLN A 162 8.01 -17.96 17.99
CA GLN A 162 9.34 -18.43 17.55
C GLN A 162 10.22 -18.87 18.72
N LYS A 163 10.23 -18.12 19.84
CA LYS A 163 10.94 -18.52 21.07
C LYS A 163 10.38 -19.81 21.67
N ALA A 164 9.06 -20.02 21.56
CA ALA A 164 8.39 -21.25 21.94
C ALA A 164 8.57 -22.41 20.94
N LYS A 165 9.35 -22.21 19.85
CA LYS A 165 9.57 -23.16 18.74
C LYS A 165 8.30 -23.52 17.96
N LEU A 166 7.26 -22.69 18.05
CA LEU A 166 6.01 -22.80 17.31
C LEU A 166 6.12 -22.03 15.98
N ILE A 167 7.02 -22.50 15.11
CA ILE A 167 7.36 -21.82 13.86
C ILE A 167 6.19 -21.77 12.87
N PRO A 168 5.46 -22.87 12.60
CA PRO A 168 4.30 -22.83 11.70
C PRO A 168 3.23 -21.84 12.16
N GLU A 169 2.96 -21.78 13.46
CA GLU A 169 2.01 -20.84 14.07
C GLU A 169 2.49 -19.40 13.88
N SER A 170 3.79 -19.13 14.09
CA SER A 170 4.36 -17.79 13.88
C SER A 170 4.23 -17.34 12.41
N GLN A 171 4.37 -18.26 11.46
CA GLN A 171 4.20 -17.97 10.03
C GLN A 171 2.73 -17.70 9.68
N ALA A 172 1.79 -18.38 10.33
CA ALA A 172 0.37 -18.11 10.16
C ALA A 172 -0.01 -16.72 10.71
N VAL A 173 0.49 -16.35 11.89
CA VAL A 173 0.31 -15.00 12.44
C VAL A 173 0.90 -13.94 11.51
N ASP A 174 2.13 -14.12 11.03
CA ASP A 174 2.77 -13.20 10.07
C ASP A 174 1.98 -13.08 8.76
N MET A 175 1.40 -14.18 8.28
CA MET A 175 0.57 -14.20 7.10
C MET A 175 -0.74 -13.43 7.29
N VAL A 176 -1.44 -13.63 8.41
CA VAL A 176 -2.67 -12.87 8.72
C VAL A 176 -2.35 -11.38 8.84
N MET A 177 -1.25 -11.02 9.50
CA MET A 177 -0.81 -9.64 9.62
C MET A 177 -0.57 -8.99 8.25
N LYS A 178 0.27 -9.61 7.40
CA LYS A 178 0.69 -9.03 6.11
C LYS A 178 -0.34 -9.14 4.98
N LYS A 179 -1.18 -10.18 5.00
CA LYS A 179 -2.10 -10.50 3.89
C LYS A 179 -3.57 -10.29 4.22
N ALA A 180 -3.93 -10.04 5.47
CA ALA A 180 -5.29 -9.67 5.85
C ALA A 180 -5.31 -8.28 6.51
N ILE A 181 -4.64 -8.09 7.65
CA ILE A 181 -4.70 -6.84 8.41
C ILE A 181 -4.18 -5.66 7.58
N GLU A 182 -2.97 -5.76 7.03
CA GLU A 182 -2.35 -4.67 6.26
C GLU A 182 -3.20 -4.27 5.05
N PRO A 183 -3.65 -5.17 4.15
CA PRO A 183 -4.56 -4.80 3.08
C PRO A 183 -5.91 -4.25 3.56
N GLY A 184 -6.50 -4.85 4.60
CA GLY A 184 -7.78 -4.40 5.15
C GLY A 184 -7.71 -2.98 5.70
N TYR A 185 -6.64 -2.67 6.43
CA TYR A 185 -6.41 -1.34 7.01
C TYR A 185 -5.98 -0.31 5.97
N ASN A 186 -4.94 -0.61 5.17
CA ASN A 186 -4.33 0.35 4.25
C ASN A 186 -5.26 0.74 3.09
N PHE A 187 -6.13 -0.16 2.67
CA PHE A 187 -7.07 0.10 1.58
C PHE A 187 -8.48 0.45 2.06
N TYR A 188 -8.70 0.67 3.36
CA TYR A 188 -9.98 1.12 3.88
C TYR A 188 -10.39 2.46 3.25
N GLY A 189 -11.66 2.58 2.87
CA GLY A 189 -12.23 3.74 2.17
C GLY A 189 -12.07 3.73 0.65
N ILE A 190 -11.27 2.82 0.08
CA ILE A 190 -11.07 2.70 -1.37
C ILE A 190 -12.01 1.63 -1.95
N ASN A 191 -12.54 1.84 -3.15
CA ASN A 191 -13.37 0.82 -3.82
C ASN A 191 -12.50 -0.06 -4.72
N ALA A 192 -12.50 -1.38 -4.52
CA ALA A 192 -11.66 -2.28 -5.30
C ALA A 192 -12.05 -2.27 -6.79
N ALA A 193 -11.06 -2.24 -7.68
CA ALA A 193 -11.25 -2.40 -9.11
C ALA A 193 -10.44 -3.58 -9.63
N LYS A 194 -11.00 -4.34 -10.59
CA LYS A 194 -10.26 -5.42 -11.25
C LYS A 194 -9.36 -4.86 -12.34
N VAL A 195 -8.15 -5.39 -12.43
CA VAL A 195 -7.18 -5.05 -13.48
C VAL A 195 -7.73 -5.32 -14.87
N THR A 196 -8.45 -6.43 -15.05
CA THR A 196 -9.08 -6.83 -16.32
C THR A 196 -10.01 -5.75 -16.87
N ASP A 197 -10.67 -5.00 -16.00
CA ASP A 197 -11.70 -4.05 -16.38
C ASP A 197 -11.08 -2.67 -16.72
N LYS A 198 -9.80 -2.44 -16.37
CA LYS A 198 -9.08 -1.17 -16.56
C LYS A 198 -7.82 -1.31 -17.42
N MET A 199 -7.59 -2.45 -18.08
CA MET A 199 -6.38 -2.72 -18.87
C MET A 199 -6.08 -1.68 -19.95
N GLY A 200 -7.11 -1.17 -20.62
CA GLY A 200 -6.95 -0.16 -21.66
C GLY A 200 -6.38 1.16 -21.12
N ILE A 201 -6.94 1.63 -20.00
CA ILE A 201 -6.49 2.88 -19.35
C ILE A 201 -5.09 2.70 -18.77
N MET A 202 -4.80 1.55 -18.15
CA MET A 202 -3.47 1.26 -17.59
C MET A 202 -2.39 1.21 -18.67
N THR A 203 -2.64 0.50 -19.76
CA THR A 203 -1.71 0.46 -20.91
C THR A 203 -1.52 1.86 -21.49
N GLY A 204 -2.60 2.63 -21.62
CA GLY A 204 -2.56 4.02 -22.06
C GLY A 204 -1.70 4.90 -21.16
N LEU A 205 -1.87 4.82 -19.83
CA LEU A 205 -1.07 5.58 -18.85
C LEU A 205 0.41 5.19 -18.91
N LEU A 206 0.73 3.90 -19.07
CA LEU A 206 2.12 3.44 -19.18
C LEU A 206 2.78 3.95 -20.48
N VAL A 207 2.11 3.81 -21.62
CA VAL A 207 2.60 4.33 -22.90
C VAL A 207 2.75 5.84 -22.84
N PHE A 208 1.77 6.53 -22.26
CA PHE A 208 1.82 7.97 -22.04
C PHE A 208 3.01 8.35 -21.17
N TYR A 209 3.25 7.68 -20.05
CA TYR A 209 4.38 7.93 -19.16
C TYR A 209 5.73 7.81 -19.89
N VAL A 210 5.92 6.76 -20.69
CA VAL A 210 7.17 6.58 -21.47
C VAL A 210 7.34 7.70 -22.49
N ILE A 211 6.29 8.02 -23.26
CA ILE A 211 6.36 9.10 -24.26
C ILE A 211 6.61 10.44 -23.58
N TYR A 212 5.89 10.74 -22.49
CA TYR A 212 5.98 11.98 -21.74
C TYR A 212 7.36 12.20 -21.12
N THR A 213 7.95 11.17 -20.53
CA THR A 213 9.31 11.23 -19.95
C THR A 213 10.38 11.41 -21.03
N MET A 214 10.28 10.68 -22.14
CA MET A 214 11.19 10.84 -23.28
C MET A 214 11.05 12.22 -23.92
N TRP A 215 9.82 12.71 -24.08
CA TRP A 215 9.53 14.03 -24.65
C TRP A 215 10.23 15.14 -23.87
N TYR A 216 10.10 15.14 -22.54
CA TYR A 216 10.83 16.09 -21.69
C TYR A 216 12.35 15.95 -21.84
N GLY A 217 12.86 14.72 -21.84
CA GLY A 217 14.29 14.44 -22.01
C GLY A 217 14.84 15.00 -23.32
N PHE A 218 14.16 14.79 -24.44
CA PHE A 218 14.55 15.33 -25.74
C PHE A 218 14.43 16.86 -25.80
N ALA A 219 13.44 17.45 -25.13
CA ALA A 219 13.32 18.91 -25.05
C ALA A 219 14.55 19.54 -24.40
N ILE A 220 15.00 19.01 -23.26
CA ILE A 220 16.21 19.46 -22.57
C ILE A 220 17.45 19.20 -23.43
N PHE A 221 17.56 18.00 -24.01
CA PHE A 221 18.70 17.61 -24.83
C PHE A 221 18.93 18.59 -25.99
N GLU A 222 17.87 18.90 -26.77
CA GLU A 222 17.94 19.83 -27.91
C GLU A 222 18.20 21.28 -27.47
N LEU A 223 17.68 21.71 -26.31
CA LEU A 223 17.99 23.03 -25.74
C LEU A 223 19.49 23.15 -25.40
N PHE A 224 20.06 22.13 -24.75
CA PHE A 224 21.47 22.08 -24.39
C PHE A 224 22.37 22.03 -25.63
N GLU A 225 22.01 21.24 -26.65
CA GLU A 225 22.70 21.27 -27.94
C GLU A 225 22.60 22.65 -28.60
N GLY A 226 21.43 23.30 -28.52
CA GLY A 226 21.18 24.65 -29.03
C GLY A 226 22.09 25.74 -28.43
N ILE A 227 22.45 25.63 -27.15
CA ILE A 227 23.39 26.54 -26.48
C ILE A 227 24.86 26.06 -26.55
N GLY A 228 25.12 24.92 -27.19
CA GLY A 228 26.48 24.39 -27.43
C GLY A 228 27.03 23.49 -26.34
N LEU A 229 26.21 23.05 -25.38
CA LEU A 229 26.57 22.01 -24.42
C LEU A 229 26.32 20.64 -25.05
N THR A 230 27.24 20.21 -25.92
CA THR A 230 27.11 18.93 -26.63
C THR A 230 27.80 17.80 -25.88
N MET A 231 27.16 16.64 -25.74
CA MET A 231 27.80 15.41 -25.23
C MET A 231 28.67 14.71 -26.29
N LYS A 232 29.41 15.48 -27.10
CA LYS A 232 30.42 14.92 -28.01
C LYS A 232 31.74 14.83 -27.24
N LYS A 233 32.35 13.64 -27.23
CA LYS A 233 33.68 13.41 -26.62
C LYS A 233 34.65 14.46 -27.18
N SER A 234 35.26 15.26 -26.30
CA SER A 234 36.28 16.24 -26.69
C SER A 234 37.35 15.52 -27.51
N LYS A 235 37.60 15.98 -28.74
CA LYS A 235 38.75 15.47 -29.51
C LYS A 235 40.00 15.78 -28.69
N VAL A 236 40.73 14.74 -28.28
CA VAL A 236 42.04 14.90 -27.64
C VAL A 236 42.91 15.69 -28.61
N LYS A 237 43.36 16.89 -28.21
CA LYS A 237 44.37 17.63 -28.97
C LYS A 237 45.64 16.78 -28.95
N GLN A 238 46.06 16.27 -30.11
CA GLN A 238 47.46 15.90 -30.29
C GLN A 238 48.23 17.21 -30.48
N GLU A 239 49.10 17.52 -29.52
CA GLU A 239 50.12 18.54 -29.69
C GLU A 239 51.13 18.03 -30.73
N ALA A 240 51.44 18.88 -31.71
CA ALA A 240 52.41 18.63 -32.77
C ALA A 240 53.80 19.11 -32.36
#